data_AF-A0A0P9PDE1-F1
#
_entry.id   AF-A0A0P9PDE1-F1
#
_cell.length_a   1.000
_cell.length_b   1.000
_cell.length_c   1.000
_cell.angle_alpha   90.00
_cell.angle_beta   90.00
_cell.angle_gamma   90.00
#
_symmetry.space_group_name_H-M   'P 1'
#
loop_
_entity.id
_entity.type
_entity.pdbx_description
1 polymer ?
#
loop_
_entity_poly.entity_id
_entity_poly.type
_entity_poly.pdbx_seq_one_letter_code
_entity_poly.pdbx_strand_id
1 'polypeptide(L)'
;MLSFDLLLAFTLFAFVTSITPGPNNMMLLASGVNFGFSRTLPHMLGISIGFFVLVLAVGFGLGSVFKAWPLLYTILRYVGAAYLLYLVCCFT
;
A
#
# COMPACT_ATOMS: atom_id res chain seq x y z
N MET A 1 0.83 -1.28 -26.86
CA MET A 1 1.42 -2.64 -26.79
C MET A 1 2.29 -2.65 -25.55
N LEU A 2 2.13 -3.64 -24.67
CA LEU A 2 2.91 -3.71 -23.43
C LEU A 2 4.35 -4.06 -23.82
N SER A 3 5.25 -3.07 -23.81
CA SER A 3 6.66 -3.29 -24.16
C SER A 3 7.29 -4.27 -23.18
N PHE A 4 8.18 -5.14 -23.66
CA PHE A 4 8.89 -6.12 -22.81
C PHE A 4 9.59 -5.44 -21.63
N ASP A 5 10.08 -4.21 -21.81
CA ASP A 5 10.68 -3.38 -20.76
C ASP A 5 9.70 -3.06 -19.62
N LEU A 6 8.44 -2.76 -19.94
CA LEU A 6 7.42 -2.47 -18.93
C LEU A 6 7.07 -3.72 -18.13
N LEU A 7 6.95 -4.87 -18.81
CA LEU A 7 6.68 -6.15 -18.15
C LEU A 7 7.84 -6.55 -17.23
N LEU A 8 9.07 -6.41 -17.70
CA LEU A 8 10.27 -6.68 -16.91
C LEU A 8 10.38 -5.75 -15.69
N ALA A 9 10.16 -4.45 -15.88
CA ALA A 9 10.18 -3.47 -14.80
C ALA A 9 9.10 -3.76 -13.74
N PHE A 10 7.88 -4.11 -14.17
CA PHE A 10 6.79 -4.45 -13.26
C PHE A 10 7.08 -5.72 -12.46
N THR A 11 7.65 -6.73 -13.12
CA THR A 11 8.01 -8.01 -12.49
C THR A 11 9.11 -7.83 -11.44
N LEU A 12 10.16 -7.08 -11.76
CA LEU A 12 11.23 -6.76 -10.81
C LEU A 12 10.71 -5.94 -9.62
N PHE A 13 9.85 -4.94 -9.86
CA PHE A 13 9.23 -4.16 -8.80
C PHE A 13 8.35 -5.02 -7.89
N ALA A 14 7.49 -5.86 -8.46
CA ALA A 14 6.65 -6.80 -7.72
C ALA A 14 7.50 -7.78 -6.88
N PHE A 15 8.60 -8.28 -7.44
CA PHE A 15 9.50 -9.20 -6.73
C PHE A 15 10.17 -8.52 -5.53
N VAL A 16 10.75 -7.32 -5.72
CA VAL A 16 11.41 -6.56 -4.64
C VAL A 16 10.40 -6.17 -3.55
N THR A 17 9.22 -5.70 -3.94
CA THR A 17 8.16 -5.29 -2.98
C THR A 17 7.50 -6.47 -2.27
N SER A 18 7.52 -7.67 -2.87
CA SER A 18 7.07 -8.90 -2.20
C SER A 18 8.13 -9.42 -1.22
N ILE A 19 9.42 -9.23 -1.53
CA ILE A 19 10.52 -9.64 -0.65
C ILE A 19 10.72 -8.68 0.51
N THR A 20 10.47 -7.38 0.32
CA THR A 20 10.50 -6.38 1.39
C THR A 20 9.14 -6.45 2.07
N PRO A 21 8.96 -7.20 3.18
CA PRO A 21 7.62 -7.40 3.69
C PRO A 21 7.22 -6.08 4.34
N GLY A 22 6.43 -5.27 3.63
CA GLY A 22 5.89 -4.04 4.17
C GLY A 22 4.97 -4.32 5.38
N PRO A 23 4.58 -3.30 6.15
CA PRO A 23 3.77 -3.48 7.35
C PRO A 23 2.49 -4.27 7.09
N ASN A 24 1.81 -4.02 5.96
CA ASN A 24 0.61 -4.75 5.56
C ASN A 24 0.89 -6.23 5.24
N ASN A 25 1.96 -6.53 4.49
CA ASN A 25 2.36 -7.90 4.17
C ASN A 25 2.84 -8.64 5.42
N MET A 26 3.57 -7.98 6.32
CA MET A 26 3.96 -8.52 7.63
C MET A 26 2.76 -8.76 8.55
N MET A 27 1.78 -7.86 8.60
CA MET A 27 0.56 -8.06 9.39
C MET A 27 -0.27 -9.24 8.86
N LEU A 28 -0.32 -9.43 7.54
CA LEU A 28 -0.94 -10.60 6.93
C LEU A 28 -0.17 -11.88 7.23
N LEU A 29 1.17 -11.85 7.17
CA LEU A 29 2.02 -12.99 7.47
C LEU A 29 1.94 -13.36 8.96
N ALA A 30 2.02 -12.36 9.85
CA ALA A 30 1.84 -12.54 11.29
C ALA A 30 0.43 -13.02 11.64
N SER A 31 -0.62 -12.49 10.99
CA SER A 31 -1.99 -12.98 11.20
C SER A 31 -2.18 -14.40 10.63
N GLY A 32 -1.52 -14.73 9.52
CA GLY A 32 -1.59 -16.05 8.89
C GLY A 32 -0.90 -17.13 9.73
N VAL A 33 0.24 -16.78 10.33
CA VAL A 33 1.02 -17.66 11.22
C VAL A 33 0.37 -17.80 12.60
N ASN A 34 -0.17 -16.72 13.18
CA ASN A 34 -0.74 -16.74 14.54
C ASN A 34 -2.21 -17.18 14.62
N PHE A 35 -3.05 -16.88 13.61
CA PHE A 35 -4.49 -17.12 13.67
C PHE A 35 -5.02 -18.13 12.64
N GLY A 36 -4.16 -18.63 11.74
CA GLY A 36 -4.52 -19.58 10.69
C GLY A 36 -5.26 -18.95 9.50
N PHE A 37 -5.27 -19.66 8.36
CA PHE A 37 -5.72 -19.16 7.05
C PHE A 37 -7.20 -18.70 7.03
N SER A 38 -8.09 -19.36 7.78
CA SER A 38 -9.52 -19.00 7.80
C SER A 38 -9.82 -17.70 8.54
N ARG A 39 -9.02 -17.30 9.54
CA ARG A 39 -9.22 -16.06 10.30
C ARG A 39 -8.56 -14.85 9.62
N THR A 40 -7.62 -15.08 8.70
CA THR A 40 -6.95 -14.04 7.90
C THR A 40 -7.75 -13.62 6.67
N LEU A 41 -8.64 -14.48 6.15
CA LEU A 41 -9.53 -14.18 5.03
C LEU A 41 -10.31 -12.87 5.17
N PRO A 42 -11.02 -12.58 6.29
CA PRO A 42 -11.72 -11.31 6.45
C PRO A 42 -10.78 -10.10 6.48
N HIS A 43 -9.55 -10.26 7.00
CA HIS A 43 -8.55 -9.20 7.03
C HIS A 43 -8.02 -8.89 5.61
N MET A 44 -7.80 -9.92 4.79
CA MET A 44 -7.43 -9.77 3.37
C MET A 44 -8.54 -9.11 2.54
N LEU A 45 -9.80 -9.51 2.77
CA LEU A 45 -10.96 -8.91 2.10
C LEU A 45 -11.14 -7.45 2.50
N GLY A 46 -10.96 -7.11 3.78
CA GLY A 46 -10.99 -5.73 4.25
C GLY A 46 -9.95 -4.84 3.57
N ILE A 47 -8.71 -5.34 3.44
CA ILE A 47 -7.64 -4.63 2.71
C ILE A 47 -8.01 -4.45 1.25
N SER A 48 -8.50 -5.50 0.58
CA SER A 48 -8.86 -5.46 -0.84
C SER A 48 -10.00 -4.49 -1.13
N ILE A 49 -11.06 -4.51 -0.31
CA ILE A 49 -12.20 -3.59 -0.42
C ILE A 49 -11.76 -2.16 -0.13
N GLY A 50 -10.96 -1.94 0.92
CA GLY A 50 -10.41 -0.62 1.24
C GLY A 50 -9.57 -0.05 0.09
N PHE A 51 -8.73 -0.88 -0.52
CA PHE A 51 -7.92 -0.48 -1.67
C PHE A 51 -8.79 -0.16 -2.90
N PHE A 52 -9.83 -0.96 -3.16
CA PHE A 52 -10.78 -0.71 -4.24
C PHE A 52 -11.51 0.62 -4.05
N VAL A 53 -12.02 0.90 -2.84
CA VAL A 53 -12.66 2.18 -2.51
C VAL A 53 -11.69 3.34 -2.67
N LEU A 54 -10.44 3.19 -2.23
CA LEU A 54 -9.40 4.22 -2.39
C LEU A 54 -9.14 4.52 -3.87
N VAL A 55 -8.97 3.49 -4.71
CA VAL A 55 -8.75 3.65 -6.15
C VAL A 55 -9.95 4.33 -6.81
N LEU A 56 -11.17 3.93 -6.45
CA LEU A 56 -12.39 4.60 -6.92
C LEU A 56 -12.40 6.07 -6.50
N ALA A 57 -12.14 6.37 -5.23
CA ALA A 57 -12.14 7.75 -4.73
C ALA A 57 -11.11 8.63 -5.47
N VAL A 58 -9.90 8.10 -5.71
CA VAL A 58 -8.87 8.78 -6.51
C VAL A 58 -9.33 8.99 -7.96
N GLY A 59 -9.92 7.97 -8.58
CA GLY A 59 -10.46 8.01 -9.94
C GLY A 59 -11.65 8.96 -10.11
N PHE A 60 -12.49 9.11 -9.09
CA PHE A 60 -13.62 10.05 -9.08
C PHE A 60 -13.21 11.52 -8.88
N GLY A 61 -11.94 11.81 -8.61
CA GLY A 61 -11.44 13.19 -8.59
C GLY A 61 -10.68 13.60 -7.35
N LEU A 62 -10.41 12.72 -6.37
CA LEU A 62 -9.44 13.08 -5.31
C LEU A 62 -8.08 13.48 -5.92
N GLY A 63 -7.69 12.83 -7.03
CA GLY A 63 -6.48 13.19 -7.77
C GLY A 63 -6.50 14.61 -8.36
N SER A 64 -7.66 15.15 -8.73
CA SER A 64 -7.78 16.54 -9.22
C SER A 64 -7.73 17.56 -8.08
N VAL A 65 -8.26 17.21 -6.90
CA VAL A 65 -8.13 18.02 -5.67
C VAL A 65 -6.67 18.18 -5.27
N PHE A 66 -5.87 17.11 -5.33
CA PHE A 66 -4.44 17.18 -5.05
C PHE A 66 -3.65 18.00 -6.09
N LYS A 67 -4.11 18.06 -7.35
CA LYS A 67 -3.52 18.94 -8.37
C LYS A 67 -3.87 20.42 -8.14
N ALA A 68 -5.08 20.70 -7.65
CA ALA A 68 -5.51 22.06 -7.34
C ALA A 68 -4.84 22.62 -6.08
N TRP A 69 -4.56 21.77 -5.08
CA TRP A 69 -3.95 22.17 -3.80
C TRP A 69 -2.62 21.41 -3.55
N PRO A 70 -1.50 21.83 -4.17
CA PRO A 70 -0.21 21.13 -4.05
C PRO A 70 0.38 21.15 -2.64
N LEU A 71 0.00 22.14 -1.82
CA LEU A 71 0.38 22.23 -0.41
C LEU A 71 -0.16 21.06 0.41
N LEU A 72 -1.42 20.65 0.16
CA LEU A 72 -2.06 19.53 0.85
C LEU A 72 -1.31 18.21 0.58
N TYR A 73 -0.92 17.99 -0.68
CA TYR A 73 -0.13 16.83 -1.08
C TYR A 73 1.24 16.82 -0.41
N THR A 74 1.89 17.98 -0.33
CA THR A 74 3.22 18.12 0.30
C THR A 74 3.17 17.80 1.79
N ILE A 75 2.19 18.36 2.52
CA ILE A 75 1.99 18.06 3.94
C ILE A 75 1.72 16.57 4.14
N LEU A 76 0.79 16.01 3.36
CA LEU A 76 0.45 14.58 3.46
C LEU A 76 1.66 13.68 3.20
N ARG A 77 2.53 14.05 2.25
CA ARG A 77 3.78 13.34 1.96
C ARG A 77 4.73 13.36 3.16
N TYR A 78 4.96 14.52 3.78
CA TYR A 78 5.85 14.61 4.94
C TYR A 78 5.27 13.92 6.17
N VAL A 79 3.97 14.06 6.43
CA VAL A 79 3.29 13.36 7.53
C VAL A 79 3.34 11.84 7.32
N GLY A 80 3.08 11.36 6.10
CA GLY A 80 3.19 9.94 5.77
C GLY A 80 4.61 9.40 5.94
N ALA A 81 5.63 10.15 5.51
CA ALA A 81 7.02 9.79 5.73
C ALA A 81 7.38 9.74 7.23
N ALA A 82 6.94 10.75 8.01
CA ALA A 82 7.14 10.77 9.46
C ALA A 82 6.43 9.60 10.15
N TYR A 83 5.22 9.26 9.73
CA TYR A 83 4.48 8.12 10.25
C TYR A 83 5.19 6.78 9.95
N LEU A 84 5.70 6.60 8.73
CA LEU A 84 6.47 5.40 8.38
C LEU A 84 7.78 5.31 9.18
N LEU A 85 8.49 6.43 9.37
CA LEU A 85 9.68 6.48 10.22
C LEU A 85 9.34 6.14 11.68
N TYR A 86 8.24 6.68 12.20
CA TYR A 86 7.74 6.34 13.52
C TYR A 86 7.42 4.85 13.65
N LEU A 87 6.72 4.27 12.67
CA LEU A 87 6.41 2.84 12.64
C LEU A 87 7.68 2.00 12.67
N VAL A 88 8.67 2.29 11.82
CA VAL A 88 9.95 1.56 11.81
C VAL A 88 10.66 1.70 13.16
N CYS A 89 10.66 2.89 13.76
CA CYS A 89 11.32 3.16 15.04
C CYS A 89 10.60 2.51 16.24
N CYS A 90 9.27 2.36 16.19
CA CYS A 90 8.46 1.85 17.31
C CYS A 90 8.13 0.36 17.19
N PHE A 91 8.20 -0.22 15.99
CA PHE A 91 7.85 -1.62 15.71
C PHE A 91 9.09 -2.53 15.56
N THR A 92 10.30 -1.97 15.62
CA THR A 92 11.57 -2.71 15.84
C THR A 92 11.76 -2.93 17.33
#